data_AF-A0A0C2V307-F1
#
_entry.id   AF-A0A0C2V307-F1
#
_cell.length_a   1.000
_cell.length_b   1.000
_cell.length_c   1.000
_cell.angle_alpha   90.00
_cell.angle_beta   90.00
_cell.angle_gamma   90.00
#
_symmetry.space_group_name_H-M   'P 1'
#
loop_
_entity.id
_entity.type
_entity.pdbx_description
1 polymer ?
#
loop_
_entity_poly.entity_id
_entity_poly.type
_entity_poly.pdbx_seq_one_letter_code
_entity_poly.pdbx_strand_id
1 'polypeptide(L)'
;MIRAAIAAFLLLLCLPARAETVEGNKIFIEFSYDASSPELEAAEKWGRAHFAKAKAAGRPLRLSVGRSRGTTLISLESVAICDRVKACPLLVFRDLTARPILETSSFQNVLIEYRGTEIFLVIRLWDEITECRITGMGRAKCKKAPKSPLP
;
A
#
# COMPACT_ATOMS: atom_id res chain seq x y z
N MET A 1 -45.90 20.61 -6.57
CA MET A 1 -44.99 19.45 -6.76
C MET A 1 -43.54 19.86 -6.46
N ILE A 2 -43.22 20.30 -5.23
CA ILE A 2 -41.90 20.88 -4.88
C ILE A 2 -41.26 20.18 -3.66
N ARG A 3 -41.92 19.15 -3.10
CA ARG A 3 -41.46 18.48 -1.86
C ARG A 3 -40.61 17.21 -2.10
N ALA A 4 -40.58 16.66 -3.31
CA ALA A 4 -39.86 15.41 -3.59
C ALA A 4 -38.39 15.62 -4.03
N ALA A 5 -38.00 16.84 -4.42
CA ALA A 5 -36.67 17.11 -4.97
C ALA A 5 -35.59 17.38 -3.89
N ILE A 6 -35.98 17.69 -2.65
CA ILE A 6 -35.04 18.08 -1.60
C ILE A 6 -34.44 16.85 -0.88
N ALA A 7 -35.13 15.71 -0.89
CA ALA A 7 -34.65 14.49 -0.22
C ALA A 7 -33.47 13.82 -0.93
N ALA A 8 -33.34 13.98 -2.25
CA ALA A 8 -32.26 13.34 -3.02
C ALA A 8 -30.90 14.06 -2.87
N PHE A 9 -30.89 15.36 -2.60
CA PHE A 9 -29.65 16.14 -2.46
C PHE A 9 -28.98 15.96 -1.08
N LEU A 10 -29.76 15.60 -0.06
CA LEU A 10 -29.26 15.35 1.31
C LEU A 10 -28.66 13.96 1.51
N LEU A 11 -28.91 13.00 0.61
CA LEU A 11 -28.37 11.64 0.68
C LEU A 11 -26.98 11.48 0.05
N LEU A 12 -26.50 12.48 -0.70
CA LEU A 12 -25.17 12.48 -1.33
C LEU A 12 -24.02 12.93 -0.41
N LEU A 13 -24.33 13.36 0.82
CA LEU A 13 -23.32 13.81 1.81
C LEU A 13 -22.89 12.72 2.80
N CYS A 14 -23.43 11.51 2.71
CA CYS A 14 -23.04 10.37 3.55
C CYS A 14 -21.99 9.46 2.90
N LEU A 15 -21.07 10.04 2.11
CA LEU A 15 -19.82 9.34 1.83
C LEU A 15 -18.96 9.45 3.09
N PRO A 16 -18.40 8.35 3.61
CA PRO A 16 -17.47 8.43 4.72
C PRO A 16 -16.24 9.15 4.19
N ALA A 17 -16.12 10.45 4.47
CA ALA A 17 -14.86 11.16 4.39
C ALA A 17 -13.96 10.56 5.47
N ARG A 18 -13.37 9.40 5.19
CA ARG A 18 -12.33 8.82 6.03
C ARG A 18 -11.14 9.77 5.92
N ALA A 19 -10.85 10.39 7.05
CA ALA A 19 -9.80 11.38 7.19
C ALA A 19 -8.46 10.72 6.92
N GLU A 20 -7.89 11.00 5.76
CA GLU A 20 -6.46 10.92 5.53
C GLU A 20 -5.83 11.94 6.49
N THR A 21 -5.24 11.49 7.60
CA THR A 21 -4.48 12.38 8.50
C THR A 21 -3.22 12.83 7.78
N VAL A 22 -3.31 13.97 7.11
CA VAL A 22 -2.20 14.66 6.47
C VAL A 22 -1.38 15.37 7.54
N GLU A 23 -0.48 14.66 8.21
CA GLU A 23 0.57 15.26 9.03
C GLU A 23 1.70 15.76 8.11
N GLY A 24 1.45 16.88 7.44
CA GLY A 24 2.40 17.49 6.50
C GLY A 24 2.61 16.67 5.20
N ASN A 25 3.81 16.75 4.62
CA ASN A 25 4.18 16.05 3.37
C ASN A 25 4.25 14.51 3.49
N LYS A 26 3.84 13.94 4.63
CA LYS A 26 3.88 12.50 4.93
C LYS A 26 2.45 11.95 4.98
N ILE A 27 2.22 10.87 4.26
CA ILE A 27 0.94 10.16 4.19
C ILE A 27 1.15 8.77 4.77
N PHE A 28 0.42 8.46 5.83
CA PHE A 28 0.35 7.11 6.39
C PHE A 28 -0.54 6.24 5.50
N ILE A 29 -0.02 5.10 5.06
CA ILE A 29 -0.80 4.18 4.23
C ILE A 29 -1.56 3.22 5.13
N GLU A 30 -2.88 3.33 5.10
CA GLU A 30 -3.77 2.36 5.73
C GLU A 30 -4.04 1.20 4.77
N PHE A 31 -3.77 -0.03 5.21
CA PHE A 31 -4.09 -1.26 4.49
C PHE A 31 -5.49 -1.76 4.88
N SER A 32 -6.50 -0.91 4.69
CA SER A 32 -7.89 -1.17 5.14
C SER A 32 -8.84 -1.57 4.01
N TYR A 33 -8.36 -1.59 2.76
CA TYR A 33 -9.20 -1.86 1.60
C TYR A 33 -9.04 -3.28 1.07
N ASP A 34 -10.16 -3.87 0.65
CA ASP A 34 -10.15 -5.09 -0.15
C ASP A 34 -9.63 -4.80 -1.57
N ALA A 35 -9.05 -5.82 -2.18
CA ALA A 35 -8.51 -5.75 -3.53
C ALA A 35 -9.63 -5.71 -4.58
N SER A 36 -9.51 -4.77 -5.51
CA SER A 36 -10.28 -4.75 -6.75
C SER A 36 -9.77 -5.83 -7.72
N SER A 37 -10.55 -6.15 -8.76
CA SER A 37 -10.14 -7.16 -9.75
C SER A 37 -8.76 -6.87 -10.39
N PRO A 38 -8.44 -5.63 -10.83
CA PRO A 38 -7.12 -5.34 -11.38
C PRO A 38 -5.97 -5.55 -10.39
N GLU A 39 -6.22 -5.33 -9.09
CA GLU A 39 -5.22 -5.51 -8.04
C GLU A 39 -5.01 -6.99 -7.73
N LEU A 40 -6.09 -7.77 -7.71
CA LEU A 40 -6.02 -9.22 -7.59
C LEU A 40 -5.22 -9.83 -8.75
N GLU A 41 -5.54 -9.45 -9.99
CA GLU A 41 -4.83 -9.92 -11.18
C GLU A 41 -3.33 -9.56 -11.13
N ALA A 42 -3.00 -8.32 -10.75
CA ALA A 42 -1.61 -7.89 -10.58
C ALA A 42 -0.89 -8.67 -9.47
N ALA A 43 -1.57 -8.91 -8.35
CA ALA A 43 -1.03 -9.67 -7.22
C ALA A 43 -0.77 -11.14 -7.59
N GLU A 44 -1.69 -11.78 -8.33
CA GLU A 44 -1.51 -13.16 -8.79
C GLU A 44 -0.38 -13.28 -9.80
N LYS A 45 -0.31 -12.33 -10.75
CA LYS A 45 0.72 -12.29 -11.79
C LYS A 45 2.12 -12.13 -11.19
N TRP A 46 2.32 -11.14 -10.33
CA TRP A 46 3.64 -10.76 -9.83
C TRP A 46 4.00 -11.43 -8.50
N GLY A 47 3.01 -11.79 -7.68
CA GLY A 47 3.16 -12.52 -6.43
C GLY A 47 3.03 -14.04 -6.57
N ARG A 48 3.05 -14.61 -7.79
CA ARG A 48 2.79 -16.03 -8.07
C ARG A 48 3.50 -17.01 -7.12
N ALA A 49 4.77 -16.74 -6.78
CA ALA A 49 5.54 -17.58 -5.86
C ALA A 49 4.94 -17.62 -4.44
N HIS A 50 4.42 -16.49 -3.95
CA HIS A 50 3.75 -16.40 -2.66
C HIS A 50 2.39 -17.12 -2.66
N PHE A 51 1.62 -16.97 -3.74
CA PHE A 51 0.37 -17.72 -3.93
C PHE A 51 0.61 -19.23 -3.95
N ALA A 52 1.63 -19.69 -4.70
CA ALA A 52 2.01 -21.10 -4.74
C ALA A 52 2.44 -21.62 -3.36
N LYS A 53 3.23 -20.84 -2.61
CA LYS A 53 3.67 -21.19 -1.25
C LYS A 53 2.50 -21.30 -0.26
N ALA A 54 1.57 -20.33 -0.29
CA ALA A 54 0.39 -20.37 0.57
C ALA A 54 -0.52 -21.57 0.23
N LYS A 55 -0.74 -21.83 -1.06
CA LYS A 55 -1.50 -23.00 -1.54
C LYS A 55 -0.87 -24.32 -1.12
N ALA A 56 0.45 -24.47 -1.27
CA ALA A 56 1.17 -25.67 -0.86
C ALA A 56 1.07 -25.93 0.65
N ALA A 57 0.97 -24.87 1.45
CA ALA A 57 0.77 -24.96 2.89
C ALA A 57 -0.70 -25.15 3.31
N GLY A 58 -1.64 -25.20 2.36
CA GLY A 58 -3.07 -25.28 2.64
C GLY A 58 -3.60 -24.07 3.42
N ARG A 59 -3.00 -22.90 3.25
CA ARG A 59 -3.39 -21.67 3.96
C ARG A 59 -4.00 -20.65 3.00
N PRO A 60 -5.11 -19.99 3.39
CA PRO A 60 -5.67 -18.91 2.58
C PRO A 60 -4.69 -17.74 2.53
N LEU A 61 -4.71 -17.03 1.40
CA LEU A 61 -4.01 -15.76 1.19
C LEU A 61 -5.06 -14.66 1.08
N ARG A 62 -4.94 -13.63 1.93
CA ARG A 62 -5.73 -12.41 1.88
C ARG A 62 -4.90 -11.29 1.25
N LEU A 63 -5.56 -10.41 0.52
CA LEU A 63 -4.95 -9.17 0.02
C LEU A 63 -5.47 -8.00 0.85
N SER A 64 -4.54 -7.18 1.34
CA SER A 64 -4.87 -5.88 1.93
C SER A 64 -4.22 -4.80 1.10
N VAL A 65 -5.00 -3.79 0.73
CA VAL A 65 -4.56 -2.76 -0.23
C VAL A 65 -4.51 -1.39 0.44
N GLY A 66 -3.42 -0.67 0.19
CA GLY A 66 -3.28 0.75 0.46
C GLY A 66 -3.11 1.53 -0.85
N ARG A 67 -3.78 2.67 -1.00
CA ARG A 67 -3.75 3.48 -2.22
C ARG A 67 -3.45 4.93 -1.87
N SER A 68 -2.52 5.57 -2.57
CA SER A 68 -2.30 7.01 -2.43
C SER A 68 -1.65 7.62 -3.68
N ARG A 69 -2.24 8.70 -4.21
CA ARG A 69 -1.82 9.50 -5.37
C ARG A 69 -1.14 8.70 -6.50
N GLY A 70 -1.83 7.66 -6.98
CA GLY A 70 -1.38 6.81 -8.09
C GLY A 70 -0.32 5.76 -7.73
N THR A 71 -0.06 5.55 -6.44
CA THR A 71 0.72 4.42 -5.93
C THR A 71 -0.24 3.44 -5.26
N THR A 72 -0.17 2.17 -5.65
CA THR A 72 -0.92 1.08 -5.05
C THR A 72 0.03 0.14 -4.33
N LEU A 73 -0.28 -0.16 -3.08
CA LEU A 73 0.47 -1.07 -2.21
C LEU A 73 -0.42 -2.27 -1.92
N ILE A 74 0.05 -3.47 -2.23
CA ILE A 74 -0.70 -4.71 -2.01
C ILE A 74 0.10 -5.61 -1.07
N SER A 75 -0.41 -5.81 0.15
CA SER A 75 0.13 -6.77 1.09
C SER A 75 -0.47 -8.15 0.86
N LEU A 76 0.39 -9.17 0.76
CA LEU A 76 -0.01 -10.57 0.59
C LEU A 76 -0.01 -11.25 1.97
N GLU A 77 -1.18 -11.33 2.60
CA GLU A 77 -1.32 -11.78 3.97
C GLU A 77 -1.63 -13.28 4.03
N SER A 78 -0.67 -14.06 4.51
CA SER A 78 -0.90 -15.44 4.91
C SER A 78 0.14 -15.89 5.92
N VAL A 79 -0.27 -16.63 6.96
CA VAL A 79 0.64 -17.20 7.96
C VAL A 79 1.72 -18.11 7.36
N ALA A 80 1.52 -18.61 6.13
CA ALA A 80 2.51 -19.43 5.43
C ALA A 80 3.66 -18.63 4.78
N ILE A 81 3.46 -17.34 4.55
CA ILE A 81 4.40 -16.49 3.80
C ILE A 81 4.87 -15.27 4.58
N CYS A 82 4.09 -14.82 5.57
CA CYS A 82 4.47 -13.70 6.41
C CYS A 82 5.54 -14.12 7.42
N ASP A 83 6.53 -13.25 7.59
CA ASP A 83 7.52 -13.38 8.65
C ASP A 83 7.00 -12.64 9.89
N ARG A 84 7.02 -13.30 11.06
CA ARG A 84 6.51 -12.71 12.32
C ARG A 84 7.31 -11.49 12.77
N VAL A 85 8.58 -11.40 12.36
CA VAL A 85 9.51 -10.34 12.77
C VAL A 85 9.55 -9.22 11.75
N LYS A 86 9.34 -9.53 10.47
CA LYS A 86 9.56 -8.59 9.34
C LYS A 86 8.29 -8.16 8.60
N ALA A 87 7.19 -8.91 8.73
CA ALA A 87 5.89 -8.78 8.06
C ALA A 87 5.69 -9.61 6.77
N CYS A 88 4.51 -9.41 6.18
CA CYS A 88 4.04 -10.06 4.98
C CYS A 88 4.74 -9.53 3.73
N PRO A 89 4.77 -10.27 2.61
CA PRO A 89 5.20 -9.71 1.34
C PRO A 89 4.35 -8.50 0.91
N LEU A 90 4.99 -7.51 0.30
CA LEU A 90 4.40 -6.27 -0.17
C LEU A 90 4.86 -5.99 -1.60
N LEU A 91 3.88 -5.74 -2.46
CA LEU A 91 4.07 -5.33 -3.84
C LEU A 91 3.64 -3.87 -3.98
N VAL A 92 4.50 -3.04 -4.57
CA VAL A 92 4.21 -1.61 -4.77
C VAL A 92 4.20 -1.31 -6.26
N PHE A 93 3.14 -0.64 -6.71
CA PHE A 93 2.88 -0.34 -8.10
C PHE A 93 2.64 1.15 -8.33
N ARG A 94 3.07 1.62 -9.50
CA ARG A 94 2.61 2.87 -10.12
C ARG A 94 1.64 2.63 -11.28
N ASP A 95 1.72 1.42 -11.84
CA ASP A 95 0.86 0.89 -12.88
C ASP A 95 0.72 -0.61 -12.59
N LEU A 96 -0.52 -1.08 -12.40
CA LEU A 96 -0.84 -2.48 -12.08
C LEU A 96 -0.60 -3.43 -13.26
N THR A 97 -0.55 -2.91 -14.49
CA THR A 97 -0.28 -3.71 -15.69
C THR A 97 1.22 -4.03 -15.83
N ALA A 98 2.06 -3.17 -15.27
CA ALA A 98 3.51 -3.27 -15.25
C ALA A 98 4.03 -4.07 -14.04
N ARG A 99 5.36 -4.29 -14.01
CA ARG A 99 6.04 -4.96 -12.88
C ARG A 99 6.03 -4.06 -11.65
N PRO A 100 5.95 -4.60 -10.41
CA PRO A 100 6.06 -3.79 -9.21
C PRO A 100 7.34 -2.97 -9.22
N ILE A 101 7.21 -1.70 -8.83
CA ILE A 101 8.37 -0.80 -8.65
C ILE A 101 9.17 -1.21 -7.42
N LEU A 102 8.55 -1.88 -6.45
CA LEU A 102 9.20 -2.45 -5.28
C LEU A 102 8.49 -3.75 -4.87
N GLU A 103 9.30 -4.74 -4.49
CA GLU A 103 8.88 -5.99 -3.88
C GLU A 103 9.68 -6.12 -2.58
N THR A 104 9.02 -6.21 -1.43
CA THR A 104 9.68 -6.32 -0.12
C THR A 104 8.89 -7.20 0.84
N SER A 105 9.54 -7.76 1.86
CA SER A 105 8.91 -8.53 2.93
C SER A 105 9.40 -8.06 4.30
N SER A 106 9.79 -6.79 4.39
CA SER A 106 10.48 -6.22 5.55
C SER A 106 9.97 -4.82 5.84
N PHE A 107 8.81 -4.74 6.51
CA PHE A 107 8.19 -3.49 6.94
C PHE A 107 7.27 -3.71 8.15
N GLN A 108 7.27 -2.80 9.11
CA GLN A 108 6.22 -2.70 10.13
C GLN A 108 5.25 -1.57 9.78
N ASN A 109 5.77 -0.50 9.20
CA ASN A 109 5.00 0.65 8.78
C ASN A 109 5.57 1.19 7.47
N VAL A 110 4.68 1.69 6.61
CA VAL A 110 5.01 2.26 5.31
C VAL A 110 4.33 3.61 5.20
N LEU A 111 5.14 4.64 4.92
CA LEU A 111 4.67 5.99 4.67
C LEU A 111 5.04 6.40 3.25
N ILE A 112 4.23 7.27 2.65
CA ILE A 112 4.61 7.98 1.44
C ILE A 112 4.94 9.41 1.81
N GLU A 113 6.15 9.85 1.50
CA GLU A 113 6.62 11.21 1.72
C GLU A 113 6.84 11.92 0.38
N TYR A 114 6.27 13.11 0.24
CA TYR A 114 6.42 13.96 -0.94
C TYR A 114 7.48 15.04 -0.67
N ARG A 115 8.64 14.92 -1.32
CA ARG A 115 9.76 15.87 -1.19
C ARG A 115 9.90 16.65 -2.48
N GLY A 116 9.12 17.73 -2.60
CA GLY A 116 9.01 18.50 -3.85
C GLY A 116 8.36 17.66 -4.95
N THR A 117 9.09 17.37 -6.02
CA THR A 117 8.64 16.53 -7.14
C THR A 117 8.93 15.04 -6.93
N GLU A 118 9.68 14.69 -5.89
CA GLU A 118 10.10 13.33 -5.61
C GLU A 118 9.15 12.66 -4.61
N ILE A 119 8.81 11.40 -4.88
CA ILE A 119 7.99 10.58 -4.00
C ILE A 119 8.90 9.56 -3.34
N PHE A 120 8.85 9.47 -2.03
CA PHE A 120 9.61 8.50 -1.24
C PHE A 120 8.67 7.56 -0.52
N LEU A 121 8.90 6.26 -0.67
CA LEU A 121 8.32 5.26 0.20
C LEU A 121 9.26 5.08 1.39
N VAL A 122 8.81 5.48 2.58
CA VAL A 122 9.55 5.36 3.82
C VAL A 122 9.08 4.10 4.53
N ILE A 123 9.94 3.08 4.53
CA ILE A 123 9.69 1.78 5.14
C ILE A 123 10.39 1.76 6.49
N ARG A 124 9.64 1.53 7.55
CA ARG A 124 10.17 1.41 8.91
C ARG A 124 10.09 -0.05 9.35
N LEU A 125 11.18 -0.55 9.92
CA LEU A 125 11.26 -1.88 10.51
C LEU A 125 12.16 -1.80 11.75
N TRP A 126 11.57 -1.92 12.94
CA TRP A 126 12.28 -1.74 14.21
C TRP A 126 13.01 -0.40 14.24
N ASP A 127 14.35 -0.44 14.35
CA ASP A 127 15.20 0.73 14.39
C ASP A 127 15.73 1.16 13.02
N GLU A 128 15.40 0.43 11.95
CA GLU A 128 15.84 0.72 10.59
C GLU A 128 14.78 1.48 9.80
N ILE A 129 15.23 2.52 9.09
CA ILE A 129 14.44 3.23 8.09
C ILE A 129 15.06 2.99 6.72
N THR A 130 14.25 2.55 5.78
CA THR A 130 14.63 2.44 4.37
C THR A 130 13.79 3.42 3.56
N GLU A 131 14.45 4.32 2.84
CA GLU A 131 13.80 5.25 1.93
C GLU A 131 13.96 4.74 0.51
N CYS A 132 12.83 4.45 -0.14
CA CYS A 132 12.78 4.07 -1.54
C CYS A 132 12.25 5.22 -2.37
N ARG A 133 13.11 5.84 -3.17
CA ARG A 133 12.69 6.86 -4.12
C ARG A 133 11.89 6.21 -5.24
N ILE A 134 10.65 6.64 -5.39
CA ILE A 134 9.72 6.24 -6.43
C ILE A 134 9.90 7.18 -7.62
N THR A 135 10.37 6.65 -8.74
CA THR A 135 10.42 7.37 -10.02
C THR A 135 9.21 6.99 -10.87
N GLY A 136 8.77 7.90 -11.75
CA GLY A 136 7.63 7.64 -12.66
C GLY A 136 7.85 6.46 -13.61
N MET A 137 9.11 6.04 -13.79
CA MET A 137 9.49 4.89 -14.61
C MET A 137 10.59 4.10 -13.88
N GLY A 138 10.45 2.77 -13.83
CA GLY A 138 11.47 1.84 -13.32
C GLY A 138 11.32 1.42 -11.86
N ARG A 139 12.25 0.57 -11.40
CA ARG A 139 12.31 0.10 -10.01
C ARG A 139 12.69 1.24 -9.06
N ALA A 140 12.12 1.22 -7.87
CA ALA A 140 12.43 2.18 -6.81
C ALA A 140 13.89 2.02 -6.36
N LYS A 141 14.56 3.15 -6.12
CA LYS A 141 15.93 3.17 -5.59
C LYS A 141 15.89 3.31 -4.08
N CYS A 142 16.27 2.24 -3.36
CA CYS A 142 16.19 2.18 -1.91
C CYS A 142 17.56 2.43 -1.26
N LYS A 143 17.57 3.19 -0.16
CA LYS A 143 18.74 3.39 0.70
C LYS A 143 18.33 3.34 2.17
N LYS A 144 19.23 2.88 3.04
CA LYS A 144 19.06 3.06 4.49
C LYS A 144 19.15 4.56 4.82
N ALA A 145 18.24 5.03 5.66
CA ALA A 145 18.21 6.40 6.14
C ALA A 145 18.51 6.42 7.65
N PRO A 146 19.22 7.44 8.15
CA PRO A 146 19.36 7.63 9.57
C PRO A 146 17.98 7.84 10.20
N LYS A 147 17.80 7.40 11.46
CA LYS A 147 16.60 7.74 12.22
C LYS A 147 16.46 9.26 12.22
N SER A 148 15.47 9.78 11.52
CA SER A 148 15.00 11.14 11.79
C SER A 148 14.43 11.11 13.21
N PRO A 149 14.83 12.01 14.10
CA PRO A 149 14.21 12.10 15.42
C PRO A 149 12.71 12.28 15.19
N LEU A 150 11.92 11.36 15.72
CA LEU A 150 10.48 11.54 15.79
C LEU A 150 10.22 12.84 16.56
N PRO A 151 9.31 13.72 16.09
CA PRO A 151 8.73 14.71 16.98
C PRO A 151 8.00 14.04 18.14
#